data_AF-A0A162BP08-F1
#
_entry.id   AF-A0A162BP08-F1
#
_cell.length_a   1.000
_cell.length_b   1.000
_cell.length_c   1.000
_cell.angle_alpha   90.00
_cell.angle_beta   90.00
_cell.angle_gamma   90.00
#
_symmetry.space_group_name_H-M   'P 1'
#
loop_
_entity.id
_entity.type
_entity.pdbx_description
1 polymer ?
#
loop_
_entity_poly.entity_id
_entity_poly.type
_entity_poly.pdbx_seq_one_letter_code
_entity_poly.pdbx_strand_id
1 'polypeptide(L)'
;MNNSKQPIDRGRLMCVVDTYQSKELDAKGQPKVKNKYLQVGEATLWNADNGGTFTKVRRLLPAPSYPSEEVIWWDSQEQNNQQGHQQGQQQGHQQNHQQNHQQGYQQGHHQNGY
;
A
#
# COMPACT_ATOMS: atom_id res chain seq x y z
N MET A 1 -13.42 -18.60 -33.80
CA MET A 1 -13.68 -17.68 -32.66
C MET A 1 -12.42 -17.68 -31.80
N ASN A 2 -11.68 -16.58 -31.81
CA ASN A 2 -10.38 -16.48 -31.14
C ASN A 2 -10.66 -16.20 -29.65
N ASN A 3 -10.85 -17.26 -28.86
CA ASN A 3 -11.05 -17.14 -27.43
C ASN A 3 -9.71 -16.67 -26.85
N SER A 4 -9.57 -15.35 -26.63
CA SER A 4 -8.34 -14.77 -26.08
C SER A 4 -8.07 -15.44 -24.74
N LYS A 5 -7.03 -16.26 -24.67
CA LYS A 5 -6.56 -16.95 -23.45
C LYS A 5 -5.95 -15.99 -22.43
N GLN A 6 -6.14 -14.69 -22.61
CA GLN A 6 -5.57 -13.67 -21.74
C GLN A 6 -6.65 -13.12 -20.81
N PRO A 7 -6.29 -12.81 -19.55
CA PRO A 7 -7.21 -12.18 -18.63
C PRO A 7 -7.60 -10.79 -19.16
N ILE A 8 -8.86 -10.42 -18.90
CA ILE A 8 -9.40 -9.09 -19.18
C ILE A 8 -8.75 -8.06 -18.27
N ASP A 9 -8.65 -8.40 -16.98
CA ASP A 9 -8.11 -7.51 -15.95
C ASP A 9 -7.56 -8.31 -14.77
N ARG A 10 -6.70 -7.66 -13.99
CA ARG A 10 -6.16 -8.15 -12.73
C ARG A 10 -6.51 -7.18 -11.63
N GLY A 11 -6.65 -7.70 -10.43
CA GLY A 11 -7.04 -6.90 -9.28
C GLY A 11 -6.61 -7.51 -7.97
N ARG A 12 -6.88 -6.77 -6.91
CA ARG A 12 -6.56 -7.14 -5.53
C ARG A 12 -7.86 -7.43 -4.79
N LEU A 13 -7.89 -8.56 -4.09
CA LEU A 13 -8.96 -8.85 -3.15
C LEU A 13 -8.60 -8.19 -1.81
N MET A 14 -9.34 -7.14 -1.48
CA MET A 14 -9.20 -6.36 -0.27
C MET A 14 -10.31 -6.74 0.71
N CYS A 15 -9.99 -6.64 1.99
CA CYS A 15 -10.93 -6.92 3.06
C CYS A 15 -10.96 -5.75 4.04
N VAL A 16 -12.14 -5.28 4.42
CA VAL A 16 -12.29 -4.26 5.47
C VAL A 16 -12.03 -4.93 6.81
N VAL A 17 -10.94 -4.52 7.46
CA VAL A 17 -10.52 -5.10 8.75
C VAL A 17 -10.91 -4.25 9.95
N ASP A 18 -11.08 -2.94 9.73
CA ASP A 18 -11.40 -1.97 10.77
C ASP A 18 -11.82 -0.64 10.12
N THR A 19 -12.24 0.33 10.93
CA THR A 19 -12.48 1.71 10.51
C THR A 19 -11.69 2.69 11.37
N TYR A 20 -11.48 3.91 10.88
CA TYR A 20 -10.82 4.97 11.67
C TYR A 20 -11.41 6.34 11.36
N GLN A 21 -11.34 7.22 12.36
CA GLN A 21 -11.68 8.63 12.19
C GLN A 21 -10.54 9.34 11.45
N SER A 22 -10.86 9.88 10.28
CA SER A 22 -9.94 10.67 9.46
C SER A 22 -9.82 12.10 10.01
N LYS A 23 -8.72 12.77 9.68
CA LYS A 23 -8.57 14.22 9.92
C LYS A 23 -9.42 15.07 8.97
N GLU A 24 -9.93 14.47 7.89
CA GLU A 24 -10.84 15.14 6.97
C GLU A 24 -12.22 15.26 7.61
N LEU A 25 -12.78 16.46 7.57
CA LEU A 25 -14.13 16.73 8.04
C LEU A 25 -15.15 16.52 6.92
N ASP A 26 -16.34 16.04 7.28
CA ASP A 26 -17.50 15.98 6.41
C ASP A 26 -18.16 17.36 6.25
N ALA A 27 -19.25 17.44 5.49
CA ALA A 27 -19.99 18.68 5.27
C ALA A 27 -20.59 19.29 6.56
N LYS A 28 -20.64 18.52 7.66
CA LYS A 28 -21.13 18.93 8.98
C LYS A 28 -19.98 19.25 9.95
N GLY A 29 -18.74 19.27 9.47
CA GLY A 29 -17.56 19.54 10.29
C GLY A 29 -17.16 18.40 11.22
N GLN A 30 -17.68 17.18 11.01
CA GLN A 30 -17.32 16.00 11.81
C GLN A 30 -16.24 15.16 11.09
N PRO A 31 -15.29 14.55 11.82
CA PRO A 31 -14.33 13.61 11.25
C PRO A 31 -15.00 12.53 10.39
N LYS A 32 -14.50 12.31 9.18
CA LYS A 32 -14.98 11.23 8.31
C LYS A 32 -14.49 9.89 8.79
N VAL A 33 -15.39 8.90 8.87
CA VAL A 33 -14.99 7.50 9.08
C VAL A 33 -14.46 6.93 7.75
N LYS A 34 -13.27 6.33 7.78
CA LYS A 34 -12.64 5.65 6.65
C LYS A 34 -12.34 4.19 7.00
N ASN A 35 -12.38 3.32 5.99
CA ASN A 35 -12.09 1.90 6.14
C ASN A 35 -10.58 1.65 6.13
N LYS A 36 -10.12 0.70 6.96
CA LYS A 36 -8.80 0.08 6.86
C LYS A 36 -8.95 -1.20 6.05
N TYR A 37 -8.11 -1.34 5.03
CA TYR A 37 -8.13 -2.48 4.13
C TYR A 37 -6.89 -3.35 4.33
N LEU A 38 -7.09 -4.66 4.32
CA LEU A 38 -6.03 -5.65 4.23
C LEU A 38 -6.16 -6.39 2.91
N GLN A 39 -5.07 -6.54 2.16
CA GLN A 39 -5.08 -7.40 0.99
C GLN A 39 -5.06 -8.86 1.43
N VAL A 40 -6.11 -9.60 1.09
CA VAL A 40 -6.26 -11.02 1.43
C VAL A 40 -6.11 -11.93 0.23
N GLY A 41 -6.02 -11.37 -0.99
CA GLY A 41 -5.82 -12.16 -2.19
C GLY A 41 -5.65 -11.34 -3.47
N GLU A 42 -5.76 -12.07 -4.57
CA GLU A 42 -5.68 -11.59 -5.94
C GLU A 42 -6.98 -11.95 -6.66
N ALA A 43 -7.41 -11.11 -7.59
CA ALA A 43 -8.55 -11.35 -8.46
C ALA A 43 -8.12 -11.26 -9.92
N THR A 44 -8.73 -12.06 -10.79
CA THR A 44 -8.50 -12.00 -12.23
C THR A 44 -9.83 -12.13 -12.95
N LEU A 45 -10.13 -11.18 -13.83
CA LEU A 45 -11.32 -11.16 -14.65
C LEU A 45 -11.03 -11.85 -15.99
N TRP A 46 -11.92 -12.75 -16.41
CA TRP A 46 -11.78 -13.54 -17.64
C TRP A 46 -13.03 -13.45 -18.50
N ASN A 47 -12.87 -13.64 -19.81
CA ASN A 47 -14.01 -13.92 -20.69
C ASN A 47 -14.54 -15.32 -20.41
N ALA A 48 -15.85 -15.47 -20.35
CA ALA A 48 -16.53 -16.75 -20.27
C ALA A 48 -16.88 -17.27 -21.68
N ASP A 49 -16.98 -18.59 -21.84
CA ASP A 49 -17.27 -19.22 -23.14
C ASP A 49 -18.66 -18.86 -23.69
N ASN A 50 -19.58 -18.42 -22.82
CA ASN A 50 -20.92 -17.97 -23.20
C ASN A 50 -20.98 -16.48 -23.60
N GLY A 51 -19.84 -15.81 -23.76
CA GLY A 51 -19.77 -14.38 -24.05
C GLY A 51 -19.96 -13.47 -22.83
N GLY A 52 -20.10 -14.04 -21.63
CA GLY A 52 -20.07 -13.29 -20.37
C GLY A 52 -18.65 -13.10 -19.83
N THR A 53 -18.55 -12.68 -18.57
CA THR A 53 -17.27 -12.64 -17.83
C THR A 53 -17.38 -13.43 -16.54
N PHE A 54 -16.24 -13.90 -16.03
CA PHE A 54 -16.16 -14.49 -14.70
C PHE A 54 -14.91 -14.04 -13.96
N THR A 55 -15.00 -13.95 -12.64
CA THR A 55 -13.89 -13.55 -11.77
C THR A 55 -13.31 -14.77 -11.07
N LYS A 56 -12.01 -15.00 -11.24
CA LYS A 56 -11.25 -15.98 -10.46
C LYS A 56 -10.57 -15.27 -9.29
N VAL A 57 -10.84 -15.73 -8.08
CA VAL A 57 -10.21 -15.24 -6.85
C VAL A 57 -9.18 -16.25 -6.36
N ARG A 58 -7.98 -15.76 -6.05
CA ARG A 58 -6.94 -16.51 -5.35
C ARG A 58 -6.70 -15.87 -3.99
N ARG A 59 -7.10 -16.56 -2.94
CA ARG A 59 -6.91 -16.12 -1.56
C ARG A 59 -5.48 -16.44 -1.09
N LEU A 60 -4.77 -15.43 -0.60
CA LEU A 60 -3.40 -15.52 -0.10
C LEU A 60 -3.36 -15.60 1.44
N LEU A 61 -4.32 -14.97 2.12
CA LEU A 61 -4.48 -15.00 3.56
C LEU A 61 -5.79 -15.70 3.95
N PRO A 62 -5.85 -16.42 5.08
CA PRO A 62 -7.11 -17.00 5.54
C PRO A 62 -8.20 -15.94 5.64
N ALA A 63 -9.46 -16.35 5.45
CA ALA A 63 -10.58 -15.45 5.68
C ALA A 63 -10.54 -14.95 7.14
N PRO A 64 -10.81 -13.66 7.38
CA PRO A 64 -10.90 -13.15 8.75
C PRO A 64 -11.94 -13.93 9.55
N SER A 65 -11.67 -14.13 10.84
CA SER A 65 -12.60 -14.82 11.75
C SER A 65 -13.79 -13.94 12.18
N TYR A 66 -13.78 -12.66 11.84
CA TYR A 66 -14.84 -11.69 12.10
C TYR A 66 -15.57 -11.32 10.81
N PRO A 67 -16.83 -10.85 10.88
CA PRO A 67 -17.53 -10.38 9.68
C PRO A 67 -16.75 -9.23 9.05
N SER A 68 -16.35 -9.44 7.81
CA SER A 68 -15.49 -8.51 7.07
C SER A 68 -16.01 -8.37 5.65
N GLU A 69 -16.11 -7.13 5.17
CA GLU A 69 -16.54 -6.86 3.79
C GLU A 69 -15.37 -7.10 2.83
N GLU A 70 -15.60 -7.86 1.76
CA GLU A 70 -14.61 -8.12 0.71
C GLU A 70 -14.89 -7.28 -0.52
N VAL A 71 -13.87 -6.59 -1.00
CA VAL A 71 -13.95 -5.69 -2.15
C VAL A 71 -12.83 -6.03 -3.12
N ILE A 72 -13.15 -6.12 -4.40
CA ILE A 72 -12.14 -6.30 -5.45
C ILE A 72 -11.84 -4.94 -6.05
N TRP A 73 -10.56 -4.57 -6.05
CA TRP A 73 -10.06 -3.39 -6.76
C TRP A 73 -9.34 -3.83 -8.02
N TRP A 74 -9.79 -3.33 -9.16
CA TRP A 74 -9.25 -3.66 -10.47
C TRP A 74 -8.13 -2.69 -10.84
N ASP A 75 -7.00 -3.20 -11.35
CA ASP A 75 -5.84 -2.37 -11.69
C ASP A 75 -6.16 -1.38 -12.84
N SER A 76 -7.08 -1.73 -13.75
CA SER A 76 -7.56 -0.80 -14.78
C SER A 76 -8.25 0.46 -14.21
N GLN A 77 -8.85 0.37 -13.01
CA GLN A 77 -9.43 1.52 -12.31
C GLN A 77 -8.34 2.40 -11.68
N GLU A 78 -7.23 1.80 -11.23
CA GLU A 78 -6.07 2.56 -10.71
C GLU A 78 -5.38 3.37 -11.82
N GLN A 79 -5.27 2.85 -13.05
CA GLN A 79 -4.68 3.60 -14.18
C GLN A 79 -5.44 4.90 -14.50
N ASN A 80 -6.74 4.94 -14.29
CA ASN A 80 -7.54 6.16 -14.48
C ASN A 80 -7.30 7.19 -13.35
N ASN A 81 -7.00 6.72 -12.14
CA ASN A 81 -6.75 7.58 -10.98
C ASN A 81 -5.28 8.01 -10.80
N GLN A 82 -4.34 7.41 -11.53
CA GLN A 82 -2.91 7.74 -11.45
C GLN A 82 -2.53 9.10 -12.09
N GLN A 83 -3.45 9.79 -12.78
CA GLN A 83 -3.24 11.20 -13.13
C GLN A 83 -3.52 12.19 -11.97
N GLY A 84 -3.96 11.73 -10.79
CA GLY A 84 -4.42 12.61 -9.73
C GLY A 84 -3.79 12.50 -8.34
N HIS A 85 -3.11 11.40 -7.95
CA HIS A 85 -2.78 11.19 -6.53
C HIS A 85 -1.41 10.55 -6.30
N GLN A 86 -0.33 11.25 -6.70
CA GLN A 86 0.96 11.15 -6.02
C GLN A 86 1.12 12.35 -5.08
N GLN A 87 0.47 12.32 -3.91
CA GLN A 87 0.86 13.19 -2.80
C GLN A 87 0.97 12.37 -1.52
N GLY A 88 2.23 12.12 -1.14
CA GLY A 88 2.72 12.17 0.23
C GLY A 88 2.16 11.16 1.23
N GLN A 89 2.94 10.10 1.49
CA GLN A 89 3.38 9.72 2.84
C GLN A 89 4.25 8.45 2.77
N GLN A 90 5.50 8.61 2.32
CA GLN A 90 6.55 7.72 2.81
C GLN A 90 7.03 8.28 4.15
N GLN A 91 6.73 7.52 5.19
CA GLN A 91 7.26 7.68 6.54
C GLN A 91 8.78 7.80 6.49
N GLY A 92 9.29 9.00 6.75
CA GLY A 92 10.63 9.12 7.29
C GLY A 92 10.60 8.61 8.72
N HIS A 93 11.34 7.54 9.02
CA HIS A 93 11.92 7.20 10.32
C HIS A 93 13.09 6.24 10.03
N GLN A 94 14.20 6.76 9.48
CA GLN A 94 15.50 6.12 9.66
C GLN A 94 16.16 6.75 10.89
N GLN A 95 16.53 5.86 11.81
CA GLN A 95 17.08 6.12 13.12
C GLN A 95 18.30 7.05 13.07
N ASN A 96 18.25 8.02 13.98
CA ASN A 96 19.37 8.81 14.44
C ASN A 96 20.36 7.92 15.23
N HIS A 97 21.65 8.31 15.25
CA HIS A 97 22.79 7.81 16.06
C HIS A 97 23.84 6.92 15.36
N GLN A 98 24.76 7.55 14.63
CA GLN A 98 26.20 7.18 14.63
C GLN A 98 26.94 8.39 15.21
N GLN A 99 27.08 8.47 16.53
CA GLN A 99 28.23 7.98 17.30
C GLN A 99 29.54 8.65 16.87
N ASN A 100 29.75 9.84 17.45
CA ASN A 100 31.04 10.48 17.64
C ASN A 100 31.92 9.57 18.54
N HIS A 101 33.24 9.67 18.37
CA HIS A 101 34.35 9.06 19.15
C HIS A 101 35.03 7.79 18.59
N GLN A 102 36.07 8.02 17.77
CA GLN A 102 37.34 7.28 17.85
C GLN A 102 38.46 8.35 17.89
N GLN A 103 39.17 8.48 19.03
CA GLN A 103 40.54 7.98 19.24
C GLN A 103 41.51 8.51 18.17
N GLY A 104 42.47 9.39 18.44
CA GLY A 104 43.43 9.37 19.54
C GLY A 104 44.81 9.00 18.97
N TYR A 105 45.78 9.90 19.13
CA TYR A 105 47.25 9.74 18.98
C TYR A 105 47.86 9.70 17.57
N GLN A 106 48.59 10.77 17.21
CA GLN A 106 50.02 10.80 16.83
C GLN A 106 50.41 12.26 16.47
N GLN A 107 51.28 12.92 17.26
CA GLN A 107 52.74 13.03 17.01
C GLN A 107 53.01 14.18 16.02
N GLY A 108 53.74 15.28 16.28
CA GLY A 108 54.52 15.83 17.38
C GLY A 108 55.18 17.13 16.87
N HIS A 109 55.91 17.82 17.76
CA HIS A 109 56.98 18.79 17.51
C HIS A 109 56.69 20.29 17.23
N HIS A 110 57.47 21.10 17.98
CA HIS A 110 57.86 22.52 17.86
C HIS A 110 57.01 23.52 18.66
N GLN A 111 57.31 23.72 19.96
CA GLN A 111 58.40 24.52 20.56
C GLN A 111 57.95 25.98 20.81
N ASN A 112 57.97 26.34 22.09
CA ASN A 112 57.47 27.57 22.68
C ASN A 112 58.67 28.38 23.23
N GLY A 113 58.59 29.71 23.15
CA GLY A 113 59.47 30.69 23.83
C GLY A 113 60.90 30.78 23.27
N TYR A 114 61.51 31.96 23.07
CA TYR A 114 61.38 33.27 23.72
C TYR A 114 61.62 34.39 22.72
#